data_AF-A0A257Q5K7-F1
#
_entry.id   AF-A0A257Q5K7-F1
#
_cell.length_a   1.000
_cell.length_b   1.000
_cell.length_c   1.000
_cell.angle_alpha   90.00
_cell.angle_beta   90.00
_cell.angle_gamma   90.00
#
_symmetry.space_group_name_H-M   'P 1'
#
loop_
_entity.id
_entity.type
_entity.pdbx_description
1 polymer ?
#
loop_
_entity_poly.entity_id
_entity_poly.type
_entity_poly.pdbx_seq_one_letter_code
_entity_poly.pdbx_strand_id
1 'polypeptide(L)'
;AEGKPPKIDNDRTVTHGIGVCPWVWIKNLPCGNDIDGRSTFLSAIDTQIEIEYQLSLGARALKYSASPTLLLKEPSGTGTVAIAAGDTIVVDKDGDGKWLEIDGGASEAVREYVRLMREVALESIHGNRSNADKVSAAQSGRALELLHQPLIWLADKLRVTYGECGLLPLLKLVIAASQKYPIKVNGKPVAFKANTDLTLSWPRWFPSTAQDRSQDANTLRTLTQAGLMSEETAVRQIIPVYDIASEQDEFAAIAADQAKADARAQAQMAQVKAVEPVEATA
;
A
#
# COMPACT_ATOMS: atom_id res chain seq x y z
N ALA A 1 7.54 21.06 -32.11
CA ALA A 1 6.39 21.03 -33.03
C ALA A 1 5.68 22.37 -32.91
N GLU A 2 5.81 23.23 -33.90
CA GLU A 2 5.15 24.54 -33.93
C GLU A 2 3.62 24.36 -33.97
N GLY A 3 2.94 25.06 -33.05
CA GLY A 3 1.52 24.92 -32.76
C GLY A 3 0.62 25.35 -33.92
N LYS A 4 0.22 24.38 -34.75
CA LYS A 4 -0.98 24.54 -35.57
C LYS A 4 -2.18 24.67 -34.63
N PRO A 5 -3.11 25.62 -34.88
CA PRO A 5 -4.32 25.73 -34.07
C PRO A 5 -5.11 24.42 -34.16
N PRO A 6 -5.69 23.95 -33.04
CA PRO A 6 -6.47 22.72 -33.04
C PRO A 6 -7.64 22.84 -34.03
N LYS A 7 -7.68 21.94 -35.02
CA LYS A 7 -8.79 21.85 -35.97
C LYS A 7 -9.88 20.99 -35.35
N ILE A 8 -11.06 21.57 -35.10
CA ILE A 8 -12.23 20.85 -34.60
C ILE A 8 -12.77 19.95 -35.72
N ASP A 9 -12.94 18.67 -35.42
CA ASP A 9 -13.56 17.69 -36.31
C ASP A 9 -15.05 17.60 -35.98
N ASN A 10 -15.89 18.26 -36.78
CA ASN A 10 -17.34 18.31 -36.54
C ASN A 10 -18.04 16.95 -36.67
N ASP A 11 -17.45 15.99 -37.41
CA ASP A 11 -18.05 14.67 -37.61
C ASP A 11 -17.83 13.76 -36.38
N ARG A 12 -16.76 14.03 -35.62
CA ARG A 12 -16.39 13.26 -34.41
C ARG A 12 -16.66 13.99 -33.10
N THR A 13 -16.96 15.29 -33.15
CA THR A 13 -17.19 16.11 -31.96
C THR A 13 -18.67 16.13 -31.61
N VAL A 14 -18.99 15.81 -30.36
CA VAL A 14 -20.36 15.83 -29.83
C VAL A 14 -20.44 16.77 -28.64
N THR A 15 -21.46 17.62 -28.59
CA THR A 15 -21.69 18.53 -27.47
C THR A 15 -22.49 17.84 -26.37
N HIS A 16 -21.89 17.64 -25.20
CA HIS A 16 -22.49 16.91 -24.09
C HIS A 16 -23.44 17.74 -23.21
N GLY A 17 -23.51 19.08 -23.35
CA GLY A 17 -24.50 19.93 -22.64
C GLY A 17 -24.41 19.97 -21.09
N ILE A 18 -23.41 19.31 -20.49
CA ILE A 18 -23.23 19.21 -19.03
C ILE A 18 -22.91 20.59 -18.41
N GLY A 19 -22.31 21.51 -19.17
CA GLY A 19 -21.96 22.87 -18.71
C GLY A 19 -20.62 22.95 -17.96
N VAL A 20 -19.93 21.81 -17.81
CA VAL A 20 -18.58 21.68 -17.24
C VAL A 20 -17.81 20.63 -18.04
N CYS A 21 -16.49 20.71 -18.04
CA CYS A 21 -15.63 19.73 -18.71
C CYS A 21 -15.70 18.37 -17.99
N PRO A 22 -16.03 17.25 -18.67
CA PRO A 22 -16.14 15.92 -18.05
C PRO A 22 -14.77 15.25 -17.84
N TRP A 23 -13.74 16.04 -17.55
CA TRP A 23 -12.37 15.60 -17.36
C TRP A 23 -11.83 16.24 -16.10
N VAL A 24 -11.17 15.45 -15.27
CA VAL A 24 -10.51 15.93 -14.06
C VAL A 24 -9.03 15.63 -14.21
N TRP A 25 -8.24 16.70 -14.26
CA TRP A 25 -6.78 16.60 -14.26
C TRP A 25 -6.29 16.42 -12.83
N ILE A 26 -5.57 15.34 -12.57
CA ILE A 26 -5.08 15.00 -11.23
C ILE A 26 -3.57 15.21 -11.19
N LYS A 27 -3.11 16.06 -10.26
CA LYS A 27 -1.69 16.21 -9.96
C LYS A 27 -1.22 15.03 -9.13
N ASN A 28 -0.09 14.41 -9.50
CA ASN A 28 0.39 13.21 -8.79
C ASN A 28 0.69 13.49 -7.30
N LEU A 29 1.68 14.35 -7.04
CA LEU A 29 2.01 14.81 -5.69
C LEU A 29 1.74 16.31 -5.50
N PRO A 30 1.29 16.72 -4.30
CA PRO A 30 1.25 18.12 -3.94
C PRO A 30 2.69 18.65 -3.89
N CYS A 31 2.91 19.93 -4.25
CA CYS A 31 4.23 20.60 -4.33
C CYS A 31 4.98 20.50 -5.68
N GLY A 32 4.30 20.23 -6.80
CA GLY A 32 4.85 20.50 -8.14
C GLY A 32 4.40 21.86 -8.66
N ASN A 33 5.34 22.68 -9.17
CA ASN A 33 5.02 23.93 -9.89
C ASN A 33 4.43 23.66 -11.28
N ASP A 34 4.52 22.42 -11.76
CA ASP A 34 4.00 22.00 -13.05
C ASP A 34 2.51 21.59 -12.97
N ILE A 35 1.89 21.49 -14.15
CA ILE A 35 0.50 21.06 -14.32
C ILE A 35 0.28 19.61 -13.84
N ASP A 36 1.31 18.78 -13.87
CA ASP A 36 1.22 17.34 -13.56
C ASP A 36 1.54 17.02 -12.10
N GLY A 37 2.02 18.02 -11.34
CA GLY A 37 2.58 17.82 -10.01
C GLY A 37 3.97 17.18 -10.04
N ARG A 38 4.49 16.83 -8.85
CA ARG A 38 5.82 16.21 -8.75
C ARG A 38 5.75 14.70 -8.98
N SER A 39 6.72 14.14 -9.71
CA SER A 39 6.87 12.68 -9.84
C SER A 39 7.31 12.05 -8.52
N THR A 40 6.67 10.92 -8.16
CA THR A 40 7.01 10.14 -6.96
C THR A 40 8.43 9.61 -7.01
N PHE A 41 8.91 9.27 -8.20
CA PHE A 41 10.20 8.61 -8.38
C PHE A 41 11.36 9.58 -8.57
N LEU A 42 11.09 10.88 -8.77
CA LEU A 42 12.10 11.88 -9.15
C LEU A 42 13.35 11.82 -8.25
N SER A 43 13.17 11.66 -6.95
CA SER A 43 14.28 11.63 -5.98
C SER A 43 15.14 10.35 -6.02
N ALA A 44 14.65 9.27 -6.63
CA ALA A 44 15.37 8.00 -6.74
C ALA A 44 15.90 7.70 -8.14
N ILE A 45 15.61 8.54 -9.15
CA ILE A 45 16.03 8.29 -10.54
C ILE A 45 17.56 8.16 -10.62
N ASP A 46 18.30 9.11 -10.06
CA ASP A 46 19.77 9.11 -10.13
C ASP A 46 20.36 7.88 -9.42
N THR A 47 19.82 7.54 -8.25
CA THR A 47 20.20 6.35 -7.49
C THR A 47 19.91 5.06 -8.26
N GLN A 48 18.78 4.99 -8.97
CA GLN A 48 18.41 3.84 -9.79
C GLN A 48 19.32 3.68 -11.00
N ILE A 49 19.66 4.78 -11.68
CA ILE A 49 20.61 4.77 -12.81
C ILE A 49 21.97 4.24 -12.35
N GLU A 50 22.45 4.68 -11.19
CA GLU A 50 23.70 4.21 -10.62
C GLU A 50 23.64 2.72 -10.25
N ILE A 51 22.54 2.25 -9.65
CA ILE A 51 22.32 0.83 -9.35
C ILE A 51 22.40 -0.02 -10.62
N GLU A 52 21.72 0.40 -11.70
CA GLU A 52 21.72 -0.32 -12.97
C GLU A 52 23.12 -0.37 -13.60
N TYR A 53 23.86 0.73 -13.52
CA TYR A 53 25.23 0.80 -13.99
C TYR A 53 26.15 -0.17 -13.22
N GLN A 54 26.10 -0.14 -11.88
CA GLN A 54 26.94 -1.01 -11.04
C GLN A 54 26.59 -2.48 -11.18
N LEU A 55 25.30 -2.83 -11.30
CA LEU A 55 24.89 -4.20 -11.56
C LEU A 55 25.39 -4.71 -12.91
N SER A 56 25.37 -3.85 -13.94
CA SER A 56 25.92 -4.17 -15.27
C SER A 56 27.43 -4.42 -15.22
N LEU A 57 28.18 -3.58 -14.50
CA LEU A 57 29.62 -3.77 -14.29
C LEU A 57 29.92 -5.02 -13.45
N GLY A 58 29.20 -5.24 -12.35
CA GLY A 58 29.36 -6.41 -11.50
C GLY A 58 29.08 -7.71 -12.24
N ALA A 59 28.03 -7.76 -13.05
CA ALA A 59 27.73 -8.92 -13.89
C ALA A 59 28.82 -9.18 -14.93
N ARG A 60 29.40 -8.12 -15.51
CA ARG A 60 30.53 -8.24 -16.44
C ARG A 60 31.80 -8.74 -15.73
N ALA A 61 32.10 -8.21 -14.55
CA ALA A 61 33.23 -8.64 -13.73
C ALA A 61 33.10 -10.13 -13.36
N LEU A 62 31.91 -10.58 -12.96
CA LEU A 62 31.63 -11.98 -12.66
C LEU A 62 31.86 -12.90 -13.86
N LYS A 63 31.46 -12.46 -15.06
CA LYS A 63 31.69 -13.22 -16.30
C LYS A 63 33.17 -13.37 -16.60
N TYR A 64 33.95 -12.29 -16.46
CA TYR A 64 35.40 -12.34 -16.66
C TYR A 64 36.11 -13.15 -15.57
N SER A 65 35.68 -13.06 -14.30
CA SER A 65 36.27 -13.87 -13.22
C SER A 65 35.99 -15.37 -13.40
N ALA A 66 34.89 -15.72 -14.07
CA ALA A 66 34.56 -17.12 -14.39
C ALA A 66 35.34 -17.66 -15.61
N SER A 67 36.18 -16.86 -16.26
CA SER A 67 37.01 -17.23 -17.41
C SER A 67 38.47 -16.87 -17.14
N PRO A 68 39.20 -17.69 -16.36
CA PRO A 68 40.57 -17.38 -15.95
C PRO A 68 41.53 -17.37 -17.14
N THR A 69 42.44 -16.39 -17.16
CA THR A 69 43.50 -16.28 -18.17
C THR A 69 44.63 -17.25 -17.82
N LEU A 70 45.07 -18.05 -18.79
CA LEU A 70 46.18 -18.98 -18.65
C LEU A 70 47.51 -18.23 -18.79
N LEU A 71 48.40 -18.35 -17.81
CA LEU A 71 49.74 -17.77 -17.89
C LEU A 71 50.75 -18.90 -18.12
N LEU A 72 51.45 -18.86 -19.26
CA LEU A 72 52.43 -19.88 -19.65
C LEU A 72 53.86 -19.35 -19.51
N LYS A 73 54.75 -20.22 -19.06
CA LYS A 73 56.19 -19.96 -18.91
C LYS A 73 56.97 -20.59 -20.07
N GLU A 74 57.94 -19.86 -20.60
CA GLU A 74 58.90 -20.42 -21.57
C GLU A 74 60.10 -21.12 -20.90
N PRO A 75 60.65 -22.21 -21.49
CA PRO A 75 60.21 -22.86 -22.72
C PRO A 75 58.99 -23.77 -22.47
N SER A 76 57.88 -23.49 -23.16
CA SER A 76 56.72 -24.39 -23.16
C SER A 76 56.97 -25.54 -24.15
N GLY A 77 56.69 -26.78 -23.76
CA GLY A 77 57.09 -27.98 -24.50
C GLY A 77 56.59 -28.05 -25.96
N THR A 78 57.25 -28.89 -26.76
CA THR A 78 57.22 -29.07 -28.23
C THR A 78 55.88 -29.43 -28.90
N GLY A 79 54.77 -28.85 -28.46
CA GLY A 79 53.46 -28.97 -29.10
C GLY A 79 52.89 -27.59 -29.40
N THR A 80 52.36 -27.38 -30.60
CA THR A 80 51.59 -26.19 -30.95
C THR A 80 50.38 -26.09 -30.01
N VAL A 81 50.53 -25.33 -28.93
CA VAL A 81 49.40 -24.93 -28.09
C VAL A 81 48.50 -24.09 -29.00
N ALA A 82 47.31 -24.59 -29.30
CA ALA A 82 46.30 -23.81 -29.98
C ALA A 82 45.90 -22.66 -29.05
N ILE A 83 46.53 -21.50 -29.25
CA ILE A 83 46.20 -20.27 -28.54
C ILE A 83 44.78 -19.91 -28.99
N ALA A 84 43.78 -20.18 -28.15
CA ALA A 84 42.50 -19.52 -28.28
C ALA A 84 42.79 -18.02 -28.11
N ALA A 85 42.56 -17.23 -29.17
CA ALA A 85 42.91 -15.83 -29.20
C ALA A 85 42.24 -15.08 -28.03
N GLY A 86 43.05 -14.55 -27.10
CA GLY A 86 42.60 -13.64 -26.04
C GLY A 86 42.99 -14.03 -24.60
N ASP A 87 43.26 -15.31 -24.33
CA ASP A 87 43.28 -15.82 -22.94
C ASP A 87 44.66 -16.31 -22.44
N THR A 88 45.75 -16.04 -23.17
CA THR A 88 47.08 -16.51 -22.77
C THR A 88 48.12 -15.40 -22.73
N ILE A 89 48.79 -15.24 -21.58
CA ILE A 89 49.95 -14.35 -21.40
C ILE A 89 51.20 -15.21 -21.26
N VAL A 90 52.23 -14.92 -22.05
CA VAL A 90 53.52 -15.64 -22.02
C VAL A 90 54.53 -14.79 -21.24
N VAL A 91 55.15 -15.38 -20.22
CA VAL A 91 56.19 -14.73 -19.41
C VAL A 91 57.55 -15.40 -19.62
N ASP A 92 58.62 -14.67 -19.29
CA ASP A 92 60.00 -15.15 -19.42
C ASP A 92 60.35 -16.27 -18.41
N LYS A 93 61.59 -16.77 -18.51
CA LYS A 93 62.09 -17.89 -17.71
C LYS A 93 62.14 -17.59 -16.21
N ASP A 94 62.17 -16.32 -15.80
CA ASP A 94 62.23 -15.93 -14.40
C ASP A 94 60.84 -15.55 -13.85
N GLY A 95 59.83 -15.47 -14.72
CA GLY A 95 58.42 -15.33 -14.35
C GLY A 95 57.83 -16.56 -13.64
N ASP A 96 56.86 -16.30 -12.75
CA ASP A 96 56.08 -17.32 -12.05
C ASP A 96 54.77 -17.60 -12.81
N GLY A 97 54.52 -18.88 -13.10
CA GLY A 97 53.37 -19.34 -13.86
C GLY A 97 52.16 -19.49 -12.94
N LYS A 98 51.24 -18.52 -12.97
CA LYS A 98 50.06 -18.52 -12.10
C LYS A 98 48.78 -18.25 -12.87
N TRP A 99 47.71 -18.96 -12.53
CA TRP A 99 46.37 -18.61 -12.97
C TRP A 99 46.02 -17.20 -12.47
N LEU A 100 45.76 -16.30 -13.41
CA LEU A 100 45.30 -14.95 -13.10
C LEU A 100 43.79 -15.00 -12.91
N GLU A 101 43.39 -15.23 -11.67
CA GLU A 101 42.00 -15.14 -11.24
C GLU A 101 41.70 -13.72 -10.73
N ILE A 102 40.56 -13.17 -11.14
CA ILE A 102 40.01 -11.99 -10.50
C ILE A 102 39.39 -12.45 -9.18
N ASP A 103 39.91 -11.95 -8.05
CA ASP A 103 39.37 -12.26 -6.73
C ASP A 103 37.90 -11.80 -6.63
N GLY A 104 37.05 -12.67 -6.07
CA GLY A 104 35.61 -12.47 -5.97
C GLY A 104 35.19 -11.31 -5.05
N GLY A 105 36.13 -10.76 -4.27
CA GLY A 105 35.89 -9.64 -3.35
C GLY A 105 35.29 -8.39 -4.02
N ALA A 106 35.62 -8.12 -5.28
CA ALA A 106 35.04 -7.01 -6.03
C ALA A 106 33.53 -7.19 -6.28
N SER A 107 33.09 -8.42 -6.55
CA SER A 107 31.67 -8.75 -6.76
C SER A 107 30.86 -8.60 -5.46
N GLU A 108 31.45 -8.94 -4.32
CA GLU A 108 30.82 -8.77 -3.00
C GLU A 108 30.68 -7.28 -2.64
N ALA A 109 31.72 -6.47 -2.89
CA ALA A 109 31.69 -5.03 -2.66
C ALA A 109 30.62 -4.33 -3.52
N VAL A 110 30.48 -4.72 -4.80
CA VAL A 110 29.42 -4.21 -5.68
C VAL A 110 28.04 -4.61 -5.16
N ARG A 111 27.85 -5.85 -4.70
CA ARG A 111 26.58 -6.32 -4.14
C ARG A 111 26.16 -5.51 -2.92
N GLU A 112 27.10 -5.24 -2.01
CA GLU A 112 26.82 -4.46 -0.81
C GLU A 112 26.56 -2.97 -1.13
N TYR A 113 27.32 -2.39 -2.06
CA TYR A 113 27.06 -1.03 -2.54
C TYR A 113 25.66 -0.90 -3.15
N VAL A 114 25.26 -1.83 -4.01
CA VAL A 114 23.91 -1.85 -4.61
C VAL A 114 22.83 -1.99 -3.54
N ARG A 115 23.07 -2.79 -2.50
CA ARG A 115 22.14 -2.95 -1.37
C ARG A 115 21.95 -1.64 -0.63
N LEU A 116 23.02 -0.93 -0.29
CA LEU A 116 22.98 0.37 0.37
C LEU A 116 22.27 1.42 -0.50
N MET A 117 22.60 1.48 -1.78
CA MET A 117 21.96 2.39 -2.73
C MET A 117 20.46 2.14 -2.85
N ARG A 118 20.03 0.86 -2.85
CA ARG A 118 18.61 0.51 -2.82
C ARG A 118 17.92 1.01 -1.55
N GLU A 119 18.57 0.92 -0.39
CA GLU A 119 18.01 1.42 0.87
C GLU A 119 17.84 2.94 0.85
N VAL A 120 18.82 3.68 0.33
CA VAL A 120 18.76 5.14 0.13
C VAL A 120 17.67 5.52 -0.88
N ALA A 121 17.55 4.78 -2.00
CA ALA A 121 16.49 5.00 -2.97
C ALA A 121 15.11 4.85 -2.32
N LEU A 122 14.87 3.74 -1.61
CA LEU A 122 13.61 3.48 -0.91
C LEU A 122 13.32 4.51 0.19
N GLU A 123 14.34 4.99 0.90
CA GLU A 123 14.21 6.09 1.84
C GLU A 123 13.68 7.37 1.17
N SER A 124 14.29 7.76 0.05
CA SER A 124 13.97 9.01 -0.64
C SER A 124 12.55 9.07 -1.19
N ILE A 125 12.01 7.94 -1.64
CA ILE A 125 10.67 7.84 -2.23
C ILE A 125 9.61 7.32 -1.26
N HIS A 126 9.96 7.16 0.02
CA HIS A 126 9.07 6.56 1.03
C HIS A 126 8.60 5.14 0.66
N GLY A 127 9.48 4.37 0.02
CA GLY A 127 9.24 2.99 -0.35
C GLY A 127 9.26 2.03 0.83
N ASN A 128 8.71 0.84 0.64
CA ASN A 128 8.70 -0.22 1.64
C ASN A 128 10.10 -0.81 1.83
N ARG A 129 10.64 -0.76 3.05
CA ARG A 129 11.92 -1.38 3.43
C ARG A 129 11.75 -2.75 4.09
N SER A 130 10.52 -3.19 4.36
CA SER A 130 10.27 -4.45 5.03
C SER A 130 10.77 -5.61 4.18
N ASN A 131 11.71 -6.38 4.74
CA ASN A 131 12.12 -7.65 4.17
C ASN A 131 11.25 -8.75 4.80
N ALA A 132 10.54 -9.51 3.97
CA ALA A 132 9.70 -10.62 4.42
C ALA A 132 10.48 -11.64 5.28
N ASP A 133 11.76 -11.84 4.98
CA ASP A 133 12.63 -12.77 5.73
C ASP A 133 12.91 -12.31 7.17
N LYS A 134 12.75 -11.02 7.46
CA LYS A 134 12.93 -10.43 8.81
C LYS A 134 11.62 -10.33 9.59
N VAL A 135 10.47 -10.65 9.00
CA VAL A 135 9.16 -10.60 9.65
C VAL A 135 8.77 -12.01 10.08
N SER A 136 9.29 -12.46 11.23
CA SER A 136 9.10 -13.83 11.71
C SER A 136 7.84 -14.06 12.56
N ALA A 137 7.01 -13.04 12.80
CA ALA A 137 5.83 -13.15 13.66
C ALA A 137 4.63 -12.33 13.14
N ALA A 138 3.42 -12.78 13.48
CA ALA A 138 2.20 -12.02 13.31
C ALA A 138 2.26 -10.75 14.18
N GLN A 139 2.64 -9.63 13.57
CA GLN A 139 2.65 -8.33 14.21
C GLN A 139 1.22 -7.78 14.30
N SER A 140 0.93 -6.99 15.34
CA SER A 140 -0.35 -6.27 15.42
C SER A 140 -0.52 -5.32 14.24
N GLY A 141 -1.76 -4.97 13.89
CA GLY A 141 -2.03 -4.03 12.80
C GLY A 141 -1.31 -2.69 13.02
N ARG A 142 -1.25 -2.24 14.28
CA ARG A 142 -0.51 -1.02 14.67
C ARG A 142 1.00 -1.15 14.52
N ALA A 143 1.58 -2.32 14.82
CA ALA A 143 3.01 -2.54 14.62
C ALA A 143 3.37 -2.55 13.13
N LEU A 144 2.51 -3.10 12.27
CA LEU A 144 2.65 -3.02 10.82
C LEU A 144 2.54 -1.58 10.31
N GLU A 145 1.64 -0.77 10.86
CA GLU A 145 1.57 0.67 10.53
C GLU A 145 2.89 1.38 10.84
N LEU A 146 3.46 1.16 12.02
CA LEU A 146 4.74 1.75 12.41
C LEU A 146 5.88 1.32 11.48
N LEU A 147 5.90 0.04 11.09
CA LEU A 147 6.91 -0.49 10.17
C LEU A 147 6.78 0.11 8.77
N HIS A 148 5.55 0.35 8.30
CA HIS A 148 5.24 0.88 6.98
C HIS A 148 4.98 2.39 6.97
N GLN A 149 5.35 3.11 8.03
CA GLN A 149 5.03 4.52 8.22
C GLN A 149 5.45 5.43 7.04
N PRO A 150 6.65 5.28 6.43
CA PRO A 150 7.01 6.08 5.28
C PRO A 150 6.05 5.88 4.11
N LEU A 151 5.73 4.62 3.79
CA LEU A 151 4.82 4.29 2.69
C LEU A 151 3.41 4.82 2.96
N ILE A 152 2.95 4.72 4.21
CA ILE A 152 1.67 5.30 4.64
C ILE A 152 1.66 6.81 4.41
N TRP A 153 2.71 7.53 4.76
CA TRP A 153 2.77 8.98 4.53
C TRP A 153 2.72 9.35 3.05
N LEU A 154 3.39 8.59 2.17
CA LEU A 154 3.25 8.78 0.74
C LEU A 154 1.81 8.52 0.30
N ALA A 155 1.24 7.41 0.74
CA ALA A 155 -0.11 7.01 0.35
C ALA A 155 -1.18 7.97 0.88
N ASP A 156 -1.00 8.59 2.05
CA ASP A 156 -1.87 9.65 2.57
C ASP A 156 -1.79 10.93 1.71
N LYS A 157 -0.59 11.32 1.24
CA LYS A 157 -0.45 12.41 0.27
C LYS A 157 -1.20 12.10 -1.03
N LEU A 158 -1.12 10.85 -1.50
CA LEU A 158 -1.83 10.39 -2.69
C LEU A 158 -3.35 10.30 -2.46
N ARG A 159 -3.82 9.96 -1.26
CA ARG A 159 -5.26 9.99 -0.91
C ARG A 159 -5.84 11.39 -1.02
N VAL A 160 -5.08 12.42 -0.67
CA VAL A 160 -5.50 13.80 -0.87
C VAL A 160 -5.57 14.14 -2.37
N THR A 161 -4.50 13.88 -3.13
CA THR A 161 -4.48 14.26 -4.56
C THR A 161 -5.45 13.45 -5.41
N TYR A 162 -5.43 12.12 -5.31
CA TYR A 162 -6.31 11.26 -6.10
C TYR A 162 -7.72 11.17 -5.53
N GLY A 163 -7.88 11.26 -4.21
CA GLY A 163 -9.19 11.23 -3.58
C GLY A 163 -9.90 12.58 -3.68
N GLU A 164 -9.41 13.58 -2.94
CA GLU A 164 -10.09 14.87 -2.82
C GLU A 164 -10.01 15.72 -4.10
N CYS A 165 -8.87 15.69 -4.81
CA CYS A 165 -8.72 16.47 -6.05
C CYS A 165 -9.08 15.67 -7.32
N GLY A 166 -9.29 14.36 -7.22
CA GLY A 166 -9.58 13.49 -8.36
C GLY A 166 -10.96 12.86 -8.30
N LEU A 167 -11.09 11.83 -7.47
CA LEU A 167 -12.30 11.01 -7.35
C LEU A 167 -13.50 11.83 -6.89
N LEU A 168 -13.33 12.74 -5.93
CA LEU A 168 -14.42 13.54 -5.40
C LEU A 168 -15.01 14.51 -6.46
N PRO A 169 -14.20 15.27 -7.22
CA PRO A 169 -14.68 16.01 -8.38
C PRO A 169 -15.37 15.15 -9.43
N LEU A 170 -14.84 13.95 -9.73
CA LEU A 170 -15.48 13.02 -10.66
C LEU A 170 -16.87 12.59 -10.17
N LEU A 171 -17.02 12.26 -8.88
CA LEU A 171 -18.31 11.92 -8.30
C LEU A 171 -19.29 13.11 -8.34
N LYS A 172 -18.82 14.33 -8.09
CA LYS A 172 -19.62 15.56 -8.25
C LYS A 172 -20.06 15.76 -9.70
N LEU A 173 -19.21 15.45 -10.68
CA LEU A 173 -19.57 15.47 -12.11
C LEU A 173 -20.63 14.43 -12.44
N VAL A 174 -20.55 13.23 -11.88
CA VAL A 174 -21.57 12.18 -12.05
C VAL A 174 -22.92 12.64 -11.47
N ILE A 175 -22.93 13.27 -10.29
CA ILE A 175 -24.15 13.85 -9.71
C ILE A 175 -24.70 14.94 -10.63
N ALA A 176 -23.87 15.86 -11.12
CA ALA A 176 -24.31 16.92 -12.03
C ALA A 176 -24.88 16.37 -13.35
N ALA A 177 -24.25 15.33 -13.89
CA ALA A 177 -24.74 14.63 -15.08
C ALA A 177 -26.08 13.92 -14.81
N SER A 178 -26.26 13.33 -13.62
CA SER A 178 -27.50 12.65 -13.24
C SER A 178 -28.73 13.55 -13.17
N GLN A 179 -28.53 14.86 -12.95
CA GLN A 179 -29.63 15.83 -12.97
C GLN A 179 -30.13 16.14 -14.39
N LYS A 180 -29.28 15.92 -15.40
CA LYS A 180 -29.59 16.20 -16.82
C LYS A 180 -29.95 14.94 -17.59
N TYR A 181 -29.36 13.80 -17.21
CA TYR A 181 -29.48 12.54 -17.93
C TYR A 181 -29.90 11.42 -16.96
N PRO A 182 -30.85 10.57 -17.34
CA PRO A 182 -31.23 9.42 -16.51
C PRO A 182 -30.07 8.42 -16.45
N ILE A 183 -29.48 8.24 -15.28
CA ILE A 183 -28.42 7.24 -15.05
C ILE A 183 -29.07 5.93 -14.61
N LYS A 184 -28.62 4.82 -15.22
CA LYS A 184 -28.98 3.46 -14.81
C LYS A 184 -27.73 2.75 -14.28
N VAL A 185 -27.83 2.18 -13.09
CA VAL A 185 -26.79 1.30 -12.52
C VAL A 185 -27.37 -0.12 -12.49
N ASN A 186 -26.71 -1.06 -13.17
CA ASN A 186 -27.20 -2.44 -13.32
C ASN A 186 -28.66 -2.52 -13.80
N GLY A 187 -29.04 -1.65 -14.73
CA GLY A 187 -30.39 -1.59 -15.30
C GLY A 187 -31.44 -0.88 -14.42
N LYS A 188 -31.13 -0.55 -13.16
CA LYS A 188 -32.03 0.18 -12.26
C LYS A 188 -31.77 1.69 -12.35
N PRO A 189 -32.81 2.52 -12.52
CA PRO A 189 -32.64 3.97 -12.48
C PRO A 189 -32.19 4.39 -11.08
N VAL A 190 -31.11 5.16 -11.00
CA VAL A 190 -30.61 5.72 -9.75
C VAL A 190 -30.71 7.23 -9.84
N ALA A 191 -31.47 7.81 -8.91
CA ALA A 191 -31.59 9.26 -8.77
C ALA A 191 -30.70 9.70 -7.61
N PHE A 192 -29.72 10.55 -7.90
CA PHE A 192 -28.91 11.18 -6.86
C PHE A 192 -29.58 12.49 -6.43
N LYS A 193 -29.58 12.76 -5.11
CA LYS A 193 -30.04 14.06 -4.60
C LYS A 193 -29.07 15.15 -5.06
N ALA A 194 -29.62 16.24 -5.59
CA ALA A 194 -28.83 17.41 -5.93
C ALA A 194 -28.14 17.97 -4.67
N ASN A 195 -26.90 18.42 -4.81
CA ASN A 195 -26.13 19.05 -3.74
C ASN A 195 -25.84 18.15 -2.52
N THR A 196 -25.63 16.85 -2.75
CA THR A 196 -25.20 15.94 -1.68
C THR A 196 -23.74 16.24 -1.29
N ASP A 197 -23.49 16.47 -0.01
CA ASP A 197 -22.14 16.55 0.53
C ASP A 197 -21.49 15.16 0.45
N LEU A 198 -20.54 15.03 -0.46
CA LEU A 198 -19.78 13.80 -0.64
C LEU A 198 -18.47 13.89 0.15
N THR A 199 -18.15 12.82 0.87
CA THR A 199 -16.88 12.64 1.56
C THR A 199 -16.33 11.25 1.24
N LEU A 200 -15.01 11.14 1.10
CA LEU A 200 -14.35 9.86 0.96
C LEU A 200 -13.97 9.36 2.35
N SER A 201 -14.43 8.16 2.70
CA SER A 201 -14.00 7.45 3.89
C SER A 201 -13.00 6.38 3.49
N TRP A 202 -11.80 6.43 4.05
CA TRP A 202 -10.75 5.46 3.80
C TRP A 202 -10.64 4.48 4.98
N PRO A 203 -10.59 3.16 4.73
CA PRO A 203 -10.41 2.19 5.80
C PRO A 203 -8.99 2.26 6.39
N ARG A 204 -8.80 1.58 7.53
CA ARG A 204 -7.49 1.35 8.15
C ARG A 204 -6.54 0.71 7.13
N TRP A 205 -5.25 1.05 7.21
CA TRP A 205 -4.23 0.55 6.27
C TRP A 205 -4.00 -0.96 6.40
N PHE A 206 -4.05 -1.47 7.62
CA PHE A 206 -3.92 -2.89 7.93
C PHE A 206 -5.15 -3.39 8.68
N PRO A 207 -5.58 -4.64 8.42
CA PRO A 207 -6.65 -5.25 9.19
C PRO A 207 -6.20 -5.41 10.65
N SER A 208 -7.10 -5.08 11.58
CA SER A 208 -6.88 -5.35 13.00
C SER A 208 -6.72 -6.86 13.23
N THR A 209 -5.73 -7.27 14.02
CA THR A 209 -5.59 -8.67 14.45
C THR A 209 -6.70 -9.07 15.42
N ALA A 210 -6.87 -10.37 15.69
CA ALA A 210 -7.84 -10.84 16.69
C ALA A 210 -7.57 -10.26 18.09
N GLN A 211 -6.28 -10.06 18.42
CA GLN A 211 -5.88 -9.44 19.68
C GLN A 211 -6.24 -7.95 19.71
N ASP A 212 -5.99 -7.20 18.63
CA ASP A 212 -6.38 -5.79 18.51
C ASP A 212 -7.90 -5.63 18.68
N ARG A 213 -8.69 -6.49 18.02
CA ARG A 213 -10.16 -6.47 18.14
C ARG A 213 -10.64 -6.76 19.57
N SER A 214 -9.98 -7.68 20.26
CA SER A 214 -10.30 -7.99 21.66
C SER A 214 -10.00 -6.80 22.58
N GLN A 215 -8.88 -6.10 22.35
CA GLN A 215 -8.52 -4.89 23.11
C GLN A 215 -9.46 -3.72 22.83
N ASP A 216 -9.83 -3.50 21.56
CA ASP A 216 -10.82 -2.49 21.16
C ASP A 216 -12.18 -2.76 21.85
N ALA A 217 -12.68 -4.00 21.81
CA ALA A 217 -13.94 -4.39 22.45
C ALA A 217 -13.90 -4.19 23.99
N ASN A 218 -12.78 -4.54 24.63
CA ASN A 218 -12.59 -4.31 26.06
C ASN A 218 -12.61 -2.82 26.41
N THR A 219 -11.93 -2.00 25.59
CA THR A 219 -11.87 -0.55 25.79
C THR A 219 -13.25 0.08 25.65
N LEU A 220 -14.00 -0.28 24.60
CA LEU A 220 -15.36 0.22 24.39
C LEU A 220 -16.29 -0.15 25.55
N ARG A 221 -16.23 -1.41 26.02
CA ARG A 221 -16.98 -1.85 27.21
C ARG A 221 -16.63 -1.05 28.46
N THR A 222 -15.34 -0.79 28.71
CA THR A 222 -14.92 0.00 29.87
C THR A 222 -15.42 1.44 29.78
N LEU A 223 -15.38 2.06 28.60
CA LEU A 223 -15.83 3.44 28.40
C LEU A 223 -17.36 3.58 28.53
N THR A 224 -18.13 2.60 28.06
CA THR A 224 -19.60 2.60 28.22
C THR A 224 -19.98 2.35 29.67
N GLN A 225 -19.35 1.40 30.36
CA GLN A 225 -19.59 1.14 31.78
C GLN A 225 -19.22 2.32 32.69
N ALA A 226 -18.17 3.07 32.33
CA ALA A 226 -17.76 4.27 33.05
C ALA A 226 -18.66 5.49 32.75
N GLY A 227 -19.62 5.39 31.82
CA GLY A 227 -20.49 6.49 31.42
C GLY A 227 -19.79 7.57 30.59
N LEU A 228 -18.59 7.30 30.05
CA LEU A 228 -17.81 8.24 29.24
C LEU A 228 -18.18 8.18 27.75
N MET A 229 -18.89 7.13 27.32
CA MET A 229 -19.31 6.90 25.93
C MET A 229 -20.71 6.27 25.89
N SER A 230 -21.55 6.67 24.93
CA SER A 230 -22.84 6.02 24.72
C SER A 230 -22.67 4.65 24.04
N GLU A 231 -23.56 3.71 24.33
CA GLU A 231 -23.60 2.40 23.67
C GLU A 231 -23.78 2.55 22.15
N GLU A 232 -24.56 3.55 21.72
CA GLU A 232 -24.75 3.86 20.31
C GLU A 232 -23.43 4.20 19.60
N THR A 233 -22.60 5.03 20.24
CA THR A 233 -21.28 5.39 19.70
C THR A 233 -20.34 4.19 19.65
N ALA A 234 -20.39 3.34 20.68
CA ALA A 234 -19.57 2.12 20.75
C ALA A 234 -19.93 1.13 19.63
N VAL A 235 -21.22 0.92 19.35
CA VAL A 235 -21.69 0.04 18.27
C VAL A 235 -21.27 0.58 16.90
N ARG A 236 -21.43 1.90 16.64
CA ARG A 236 -20.98 2.52 15.39
C ARG A 236 -19.48 2.33 15.15
N GLN A 237 -18.65 2.30 16.20
CA GLN A 237 -17.21 2.05 16.06
C GLN A 237 -16.87 0.59 15.69
N ILE A 238 -17.71 -0.37 16.09
CA ILE A 238 -17.50 -1.81 15.86
C ILE A 238 -17.98 -2.24 14.47
N ILE A 239 -19.06 -1.66 13.95
CA ILE A 239 -19.66 -2.00 12.66
C ILE A 239 -18.64 -2.14 11.51
N PRO A 240 -17.74 -1.18 11.24
CA PRO A 240 -16.79 -1.30 10.14
C PRO A 240 -15.73 -2.40 10.37
N VAL A 241 -15.52 -2.85 11.62
CA VAL A 241 -14.55 -3.89 11.96
C VAL A 241 -15.12 -5.29 11.73
N TYR A 242 -16.44 -5.46 11.90
CA TYR A 242 -17.14 -6.75 11.79
C TYR A 242 -17.97 -6.88 10.50
N ASP A 243 -17.87 -5.92 9.59
CA ASP A 243 -18.59 -5.89 8.30
C ASP A 243 -20.11 -6.05 8.47
N ILE A 244 -20.67 -5.34 9.45
CA ILE A 244 -22.11 -5.35 9.71
C ILE A 244 -22.80 -4.44 8.69
N ALA A 245 -23.72 -5.01 7.90
CA ALA A 245 -24.27 -4.37 6.71
C ALA A 245 -25.15 -3.13 6.98
N SER A 246 -25.73 -2.99 8.17
CA SER A 246 -26.69 -1.93 8.48
C SER A 246 -26.64 -1.56 9.96
N GLU A 247 -26.36 -0.29 10.26
CA GLU A 247 -26.33 0.22 11.64
C GLU A 247 -27.70 0.10 12.31
N GLN A 248 -28.77 0.37 11.55
CA GLN A 248 -30.14 0.38 12.06
C GLN A 248 -30.62 -1.02 12.44
N ASP A 249 -30.24 -2.04 11.67
CA ASP A 249 -30.62 -3.43 11.94
C ASP A 249 -29.91 -3.96 13.19
N GLU A 250 -28.66 -3.56 13.41
CA GLU A 250 -27.90 -3.95 14.60
C GLU A 250 -28.47 -3.31 15.87
N PHE A 251 -28.84 -2.02 15.82
CA PHE A 251 -29.53 -1.37 16.95
C PHE A 251 -30.86 -2.03 17.28
N ALA A 252 -31.63 -2.43 16.26
CA ALA A 252 -32.89 -3.14 16.46
C ALA A 252 -32.66 -4.53 17.09
N ALA A 253 -31.62 -5.24 16.67
CA ALA A 253 -31.24 -6.54 17.24
C ALA A 253 -30.81 -6.42 18.71
N ILE A 254 -29.98 -5.43 19.05
CA ILE A 254 -29.54 -5.16 20.43
C ILE A 254 -30.74 -4.82 21.32
N ALA A 255 -31.63 -3.94 20.87
CA ALA A 255 -32.83 -3.57 21.63
C ALA A 255 -33.75 -4.78 21.86
N ALA A 256 -33.92 -5.66 20.85
CA ALA A 256 -34.70 -6.87 20.98
C ALA A 256 -34.08 -7.86 21.98
N ASP A 257 -32.75 -7.99 22.01
CA ASP A 257 -32.05 -8.88 22.93
C ASP A 257 -32.04 -8.34 24.37
N GLN A 258 -31.93 -7.02 24.54
CA GLN A 258 -32.09 -6.37 25.84
C GLN A 258 -33.50 -6.58 26.40
N ALA A 259 -34.54 -6.37 25.58
CA ALA A 259 -35.92 -6.62 25.98
C ALA A 259 -36.16 -8.08 26.42
N LYS A 260 -35.56 -9.05 25.71
CA LYS A 260 -35.60 -10.47 26.12
C LYS A 260 -34.81 -10.72 27.41
N ALA A 261 -33.71 -10.02 27.65
CA ALA A 261 -32.93 -10.14 28.88
C ALA A 261 -33.72 -9.58 30.08
N ASP A 262 -34.32 -8.41 29.93
CA ASP A 262 -35.14 -7.76 30.95
C ASP A 262 -36.37 -8.61 31.29
N ALA A 263 -37.03 -9.18 30.27
CA ALA A 263 -38.15 -10.10 30.48
C ALA A 263 -37.73 -11.37 31.26
N ARG A 264 -36.55 -11.92 30.98
CA ARG A 264 -35.98 -13.06 31.73
C ARG A 264 -35.66 -12.68 33.18
N ALA A 265 -35.07 -11.51 33.40
CA ALA A 265 -34.74 -11.01 34.74
C ALA A 265 -36.02 -10.77 35.57
N GLN A 266 -37.06 -10.17 34.97
CA GLN A 266 -38.36 -9.98 35.62
C GLN A 266 -39.03 -11.32 35.97
N ALA A 267 -38.97 -12.31 35.06
CA ALA A 267 -39.51 -13.64 35.32
C ALA A 267 -38.76 -14.36 36.46
N GLN A 268 -37.43 -14.23 36.53
CA GLN A 268 -36.62 -14.77 37.63
C GLN A 268 -36.91 -14.07 38.96
N MET A 269 -37.03 -12.74 38.98
CA MET A 269 -37.42 -11.99 40.18
C MET A 269 -38.82 -12.38 40.67
N ALA A 270 -39.76 -12.63 39.76
CA ALA A 270 -41.10 -13.11 40.09
C ALA A 270 -41.07 -14.54 40.67
N GLN A 271 -40.21 -15.42 40.15
CA GLN A 271 -40.03 -16.76 40.71
C GLN A 271 -39.37 -16.74 42.10
N VAL A 272 -38.36 -15.90 42.33
CA VAL A 272 -37.72 -15.75 43.67
C VAL A 272 -38.71 -15.20 44.69
N LYS A 273 -39.52 -14.19 44.33
CA LYS A 273 -40.60 -13.68 45.19
C LYS A 273 -41.73 -14.68 45.46
N ALA A 274 -41.92 -15.68 44.59
CA ALA A 274 -42.90 -16.73 44.80
C ALA A 274 -42.40 -17.85 45.73
N VAL A 275 -41.09 -17.93 45.99
CA VAL A 275 -40.46 -18.94 46.86
C VAL A 275 -40.33 -18.46 48.32
N GLU A 276 -40.35 -17.15 48.60
CA GLU A 276 -40.57 -16.60 49.95
C GLU A 276 -42.06 -16.24 50.12
N PRO A 277 -42.91 -17.10 50.74
CA PRO A 277 -42.91 -17.26 52.19
C PRO A 277 -43.39 -18.64 52.71
N VAL A 278 -42.53 -19.41 53.37
CA VAL A 278 -42.97 -20.46 54.32
C VAL A 278 -41.97 -20.53 55.49
N GLU A 279 -41.89 -19.48 56.30
CA GLU A 279 -41.32 -19.57 57.66
C GLU A 279 -41.66 -18.30 58.46
N ALA A 280 -42.94 -18.14 58.84
CA ALA A 280 -43.34 -17.31 59.98
C ALA A 280 -44.84 -17.43 60.27
N THR A 281 -45.33 -18.61 60.66
CA THR A 281 -46.52 -18.70 61.54
C THR A 281 -46.55 -20.03 62.28
N ALA A 282 -46.51 -19.90 63.61
CA ALA A 282 -46.85 -20.84 64.69
C ALA A 282 -45.90 -22.02 64.96
#